data_AF-A0A3M1YKG7-F1
#
_entry.id   AF-A0A3M1YKG7-F1
#
_cell.length_a   1.000
_cell.length_b   1.000
_cell.length_c   1.000
_cell.angle_alpha   90.00
_cell.angle_beta   90.00
_cell.angle_gamma   90.00
#
_symmetry.space_group_name_H-M   'P 1'
#
loop_
_entity.id
_entity.type
_entity.pdbx_description
1 polymer ?
#
loop_
_entity_poly.entity_id
_entity_poly.type
_entity_poly.pdbx_seq_one_letter_code
_entity_poly.pdbx_strand_id
1 'polypeptide(L)'
;MKKSIFFILLTVICFQVFAQIDSLIALRRLTIQATSEEERIKWNQKFIELLEKSLTPSFFELQIDTIPAFSLLESPDHKLKIYNWNLAFDDGTHAYFGYVQVKQKDSVYTYRLSDKSDLIKKPERKITTHNSWYGALYYDIIPVKHRRKKYYVLLGWDGNNLTTKKKI
;
A
#
# COMPACT_ATOMS: atom_id res chain seq x y z
N MET A 1 -38.89 -11.61 -8.70
CA MET A 1 -37.71 -12.05 -9.48
C MET A 1 -36.54 -11.05 -9.47
N LYS A 2 -36.69 -9.77 -9.86
CA LYS A 2 -35.56 -8.81 -9.94
C LYS A 2 -34.80 -8.58 -8.61
N LYS A 3 -35.49 -8.56 -7.47
CA LYS A 3 -34.87 -8.37 -6.14
C LYS A 3 -33.98 -9.56 -5.70
N SER A 4 -34.39 -10.80 -5.99
CA SER A 4 -33.57 -11.99 -5.67
C SER A 4 -32.31 -12.07 -6.50
N ILE A 5 -32.38 -11.71 -7.79
CA ILE A 5 -31.20 -11.73 -8.69
C ILE A 5 -30.16 -10.69 -8.23
N PHE A 6 -30.60 -9.49 -7.81
CA PHE A 6 -29.71 -8.46 -7.28
C PHE A 6 -29.02 -8.90 -5.97
N PHE A 7 -29.76 -9.55 -5.07
CA PHE A 7 -29.20 -10.07 -3.82
C PHE A 7 -28.13 -11.15 -4.06
N ILE A 8 -28.41 -12.08 -4.98
CA ILE A 8 -27.44 -13.12 -5.38
C ILE A 8 -26.17 -12.50 -5.98
N LEU A 9 -26.31 -11.50 -6.85
CA LEU A 9 -25.16 -10.82 -7.47
C LEU A 9 -24.29 -10.10 -6.43
N LEU A 10 -24.91 -9.43 -5.45
CA LEU A 10 -24.19 -8.75 -4.37
C LEU A 10 -23.42 -9.75 -3.49
N THR A 11 -24.02 -10.91 -3.18
CA THR A 11 -23.33 -11.95 -2.39
C THR A 11 -22.14 -12.57 -3.13
N VAL A 12 -22.24 -12.75 -4.45
CA VAL A 12 -21.14 -13.30 -5.27
C VAL A 12 -19.97 -12.34 -5.34
N ILE A 13 -20.23 -11.04 -5.54
CA ILE A 13 -19.18 -10.00 -5.56
C ILE A 13 -18.46 -9.95 -4.21
N CYS A 14 -19.21 -10.00 -3.10
CA CYS A 14 -18.64 -10.00 -1.77
C CYS A 14 -17.74 -11.22 -1.53
N PHE A 15 -18.20 -12.42 -1.92
CA PHE A 15 -17.41 -13.66 -1.80
C PHE A 15 -16.11 -13.60 -2.62
N GLN A 16 -16.18 -13.09 -3.85
CA GLN A 16 -14.99 -12.96 -4.70
C GLN A 16 -13.95 -12.01 -4.10
N VAL A 17 -14.39 -10.90 -3.49
CA VAL A 17 -13.51 -9.97 -2.77
C VAL A 17 -12.84 -10.65 -1.57
N PHE A 18 -13.59 -11.39 -0.76
CA PHE A 18 -13.01 -12.11 0.38
C PHE A 18 -11.97 -13.15 -0.05
N ALA A 19 -12.26 -13.95 -1.09
CA ALA A 19 -11.29 -14.92 -1.62
C ALA A 19 -10.00 -14.25 -2.14
N GLN A 20 -10.11 -13.05 -2.71
CA GLN A 20 -8.96 -12.26 -3.15
C GLN A 20 -8.11 -11.77 -1.97
N ILE A 21 -8.75 -11.32 -0.89
CA ILE A 21 -8.06 -10.94 0.36
C ILE A 21 -7.37 -12.15 0.99
N ASP A 22 -8.03 -13.31 1.07
CA ASP A 22 -7.42 -14.54 1.58
C ASP A 22 -6.19 -14.95 0.78
N SER A 23 -6.24 -14.79 -0.54
CA SER A 23 -5.11 -15.05 -1.43
C SER A 23 -3.96 -14.08 -1.17
N LEU A 24 -4.24 -12.79 -0.95
CA LEU A 24 -3.23 -11.79 -0.56
C LEU A 24 -2.59 -12.14 0.80
N ILE A 25 -3.38 -12.55 1.79
CA ILE A 25 -2.90 -12.99 3.10
C ILE A 25 -1.97 -14.20 2.95
N ALA A 26 -2.38 -15.20 2.17
CA ALA A 26 -1.58 -16.41 1.94
C ALA A 26 -0.23 -16.08 1.29
N LEU A 27 -0.22 -15.28 0.21
CA LEU A 27 1.01 -14.85 -0.45
C LEU A 27 1.93 -14.04 0.47
N ARG A 28 1.36 -13.20 1.33
CA ARG A 28 2.14 -12.42 2.28
C ARG A 28 2.73 -13.30 3.38
N ARG A 29 2.01 -14.29 3.88
CA ARG A 29 2.55 -15.31 4.82
C ARG A 29 3.70 -16.09 4.19
N LEU A 30 3.55 -16.55 2.94
CA LEU A 30 4.63 -17.22 2.21
C LEU A 30 5.86 -16.33 2.07
N THR A 31 5.67 -15.03 1.82
CA THR A 31 6.78 -14.07 1.76
C THR A 31 7.49 -13.94 3.10
N ILE A 32 6.76 -13.90 4.22
CA ILE A 32 7.34 -13.73 5.56
C ILE A 32 8.04 -15.02 6.04
N GLN A 33 7.50 -16.18 5.68
CA GLN A 33 8.00 -17.49 6.11
C GLN A 33 9.10 -18.05 5.20
N ALA A 34 9.30 -17.47 4.02
CA ALA A 34 10.32 -17.88 3.07
C ALA A 34 11.72 -17.81 3.68
N THR A 35 12.48 -18.90 3.51
CA THR A 35 13.78 -19.07 4.14
C THR A 35 14.91 -18.48 3.31
N SER A 36 14.77 -18.47 1.99
CA SER A 36 15.72 -17.83 1.08
C SER A 36 15.20 -16.50 0.57
N GLU A 37 16.14 -15.61 0.24
CA GLU A 37 15.83 -14.34 -0.39
C GLU A 37 15.12 -14.49 -1.74
N GLU A 38 15.54 -15.47 -2.54
CA GLU A 38 14.90 -15.78 -3.83
C GLU A 38 13.42 -16.12 -3.66
N GLU A 39 13.07 -16.92 -2.65
CA GLU A 39 11.68 -17.24 -2.32
C GLU A 39 10.92 -16.00 -1.85
N ARG A 40 11.52 -15.15 -0.99
CA ARG A 40 10.89 -13.90 -0.54
C ARG A 40 10.55 -13.01 -1.74
N ILE A 41 11.50 -12.82 -2.66
CA ILE A 41 11.30 -12.01 -3.87
C ILE A 41 10.18 -12.60 -4.73
N LYS A 42 10.23 -13.92 -4.98
CA LYS A 42 9.23 -14.63 -5.79
C LYS A 42 7.82 -14.49 -5.23
N TRP A 43 7.63 -14.71 -3.93
CA TRP A 43 6.31 -14.60 -3.31
C TRP A 43 5.82 -13.14 -3.24
N ASN A 44 6.74 -12.20 -2.97
CA ASN A 44 6.42 -10.77 -3.00
C ASN A 44 6.00 -10.30 -4.41
N GLN A 45 6.64 -10.81 -5.47
CA GLN A 45 6.25 -10.51 -6.84
C GLN A 45 4.82 -10.98 -7.12
N LYS A 46 4.47 -12.22 -6.75
CA LYS A 46 3.09 -12.73 -6.88
C LYS A 46 2.10 -11.91 -6.07
N PHE A 47 2.49 -11.48 -4.87
CA PHE A 47 1.67 -10.59 -4.03
C PHE A 47 1.41 -9.25 -4.73
N ILE A 48 2.45 -8.62 -5.30
CA ILE A 48 2.33 -7.37 -6.08
C ILE A 48 1.34 -7.55 -7.24
N GLU A 49 1.52 -8.60 -8.04
CA GLU A 49 0.69 -8.86 -9.22
C GLU A 49 -0.79 -9.07 -8.85
N LEU A 50 -1.06 -9.77 -7.75
CA LEU A 50 -2.42 -9.95 -7.26
C LEU A 50 -2.99 -8.64 -6.70
N LEU A 51 -2.22 -7.92 -5.87
CA LEU A 51 -2.66 -6.66 -5.26
C LEU A 51 -2.99 -5.62 -6.35
N GLU A 52 -2.14 -5.46 -7.35
CA GLU A 52 -2.35 -4.52 -8.45
C GLU A 52 -3.66 -4.80 -9.20
N LYS A 53 -3.99 -6.08 -9.41
CA LYS A 53 -5.29 -6.49 -9.98
C LYS A 53 -6.46 -6.23 -9.04
N SER A 54 -6.24 -6.26 -7.72
CA SER A 54 -7.26 -6.00 -6.70
C SER A 54 -7.63 -4.52 -6.59
N LEU A 55 -6.68 -3.58 -6.83
CA LEU A 55 -6.80 -2.13 -6.57
C LEU A 55 -7.77 -1.39 -7.52
N THR A 56 -9.02 -1.82 -7.51
CA THR A 56 -10.17 -1.25 -8.22
C THR A 56 -10.87 -0.17 -7.38
N PRO A 57 -11.81 0.61 -7.97
CA PRO A 57 -12.63 1.55 -7.19
C PRO A 57 -13.44 0.89 -6.08
N SER A 58 -13.96 -0.33 -6.30
CA SER A 58 -14.69 -1.06 -5.25
C SER A 58 -13.79 -1.50 -4.10
N PHE A 59 -12.54 -1.85 -4.41
CA PHE A 59 -11.54 -2.22 -3.41
C PHE A 59 -11.15 -1.03 -2.52
N PHE A 60 -11.16 0.19 -3.07
CA PHE A 60 -10.94 1.41 -2.30
C PHE A 60 -11.94 1.57 -1.14
N GLU A 61 -13.17 1.07 -1.25
CA GLU A 61 -14.17 1.19 -0.18
C GLU A 61 -13.94 0.20 0.97
N LEU A 62 -13.02 -0.76 0.82
CA LEU A 62 -12.78 -1.81 1.81
C LEU A 62 -11.82 -1.37 2.90
N GLN A 63 -12.09 -1.79 4.14
CA GLN A 63 -11.12 -1.78 5.23
C GLN A 63 -10.46 -3.15 5.30
N ILE A 64 -9.13 -3.17 5.29
CA ILE A 64 -8.34 -4.40 5.33
C ILE A 64 -7.21 -4.20 6.34
N ASP A 65 -7.29 -4.88 7.47
CA ASP A 65 -6.32 -4.86 8.56
C ASP A 65 -5.69 -6.23 8.82
N THR A 66 -6.04 -7.24 8.01
CA THR A 66 -5.70 -8.65 8.23
C THR A 66 -4.44 -9.12 7.49
N ILE A 67 -3.94 -8.36 6.51
CA ILE A 67 -2.75 -8.75 5.74
C ILE A 67 -1.50 -8.53 6.62
N PRO A 68 -0.68 -9.57 6.89
CA PRO A 68 0.43 -9.47 7.82
C PRO A 68 1.58 -8.61 7.27
N ALA A 69 2.24 -7.83 8.14
CA ALA A 69 3.35 -6.95 7.75
C ALA A 69 3.05 -6.08 6.51
N PHE A 70 1.84 -5.55 6.45
CA PHE A 70 1.31 -4.70 5.39
C PHE A 70 0.49 -3.59 6.02
N SER A 71 0.71 -2.36 5.58
CA SER A 71 0.01 -1.17 6.07
C SER A 71 -1.02 -0.72 5.03
N LEU A 72 -2.26 -0.56 5.47
CA LEU A 72 -3.31 0.16 4.75
C LEU A 72 -3.69 1.38 5.59
N LEU A 73 -3.26 2.56 5.15
CA LEU A 73 -3.63 3.81 5.77
C LEU A 73 -4.73 4.48 4.96
N GLU A 74 -5.73 5.00 5.64
CA GLU A 74 -6.77 5.84 5.05
C GLU A 74 -6.73 7.24 5.66
N SER A 75 -6.81 8.26 4.81
CA SER A 75 -6.97 9.63 5.27
C SER A 75 -8.27 9.82 6.07
N PRO A 76 -8.31 10.69 7.09
CA PRO A 76 -9.52 10.98 7.86
C PRO A 76 -10.72 11.47 7.05
N ASP A 77 -10.53 11.93 5.81
CA ASP A 77 -11.60 12.37 4.92
C ASP A 77 -12.00 11.35 3.85
N HIS A 78 -11.51 10.10 3.94
CA HIS A 78 -11.82 8.98 3.05
C HIS A 78 -11.52 9.25 1.56
N LYS A 79 -10.52 10.09 1.27
CA LYS A 79 -10.12 10.44 -0.12
C LYS A 79 -8.81 9.83 -0.57
N LEU A 80 -7.99 9.37 0.36
CA LEU A 80 -6.65 8.87 0.10
C LEU A 80 -6.47 7.56 0.85
N LYS A 81 -6.01 6.52 0.13
CA LYS A 81 -5.51 5.28 0.72
C LYS A 81 -4.07 5.04 0.31
N ILE A 82 -3.26 4.61 1.26
CA ILE A 82 -1.86 4.23 1.05
C ILE A 82 -1.71 2.76 1.45
N TYR A 83 -1.27 1.96 0.50
CA TYR A 83 -0.92 0.55 0.67
C TYR A 83 0.59 0.48 0.70
N ASN A 84 1.20 -0.03 1.76
CA ASN A 84 2.63 0.11 1.95
C ASN A 84 3.23 -1.03 2.79
N TRP A 85 4.35 -1.58 2.32
CA TRP A 85 5.07 -2.66 2.98
C TRP A 85 6.54 -2.67 2.53
N ASN A 86 7.35 -3.51 3.17
CA ASN A 86 8.74 -3.72 2.79
C ASN A 86 9.07 -5.21 2.66
N LEU A 87 10.23 -5.47 2.05
CA LEU A 87 10.94 -6.73 2.05
C LEU A 87 12.33 -6.50 2.66
N ALA A 88 12.73 -7.35 3.60
CA ALA A 88 14.08 -7.35 4.17
C ALA A 88 14.98 -8.33 3.41
N PHE A 89 16.19 -7.90 3.12
CA PHE A 89 17.24 -8.68 2.48
C PHE A 89 18.20 -9.25 3.53
N ASP A 90 18.96 -10.28 3.15
CA ASP A 90 19.89 -10.96 4.08
C ASP A 90 21.05 -10.05 4.51
N ASP A 91 21.36 -9.02 3.72
CA ASP A 91 22.36 -7.98 4.04
C ASP A 91 21.85 -6.91 5.02
N GLY A 92 20.59 -7.02 5.48
CA GLY A 92 19.95 -6.08 6.39
C GLY A 92 19.37 -4.84 5.72
N THR A 93 19.44 -4.73 4.39
CA THR A 93 18.76 -3.67 3.64
C THR A 93 17.27 -3.96 3.48
N HIS A 94 16.51 -2.95 3.06
CA HIS A 94 15.07 -3.05 2.83
C HIS A 94 14.69 -2.50 1.47
N ALA A 95 13.83 -3.20 0.74
CA ALA A 95 13.08 -2.63 -0.38
C ALA A 95 11.68 -2.25 0.08
N TYR A 96 11.28 -1.01 -0.18
CA TYR A 96 9.94 -0.52 0.12
C TYR A 96 9.05 -0.56 -1.12
N PHE A 97 7.78 -0.86 -0.89
CA PHE A 97 6.76 -0.95 -1.91
C PHE A 97 5.52 -0.19 -1.47
N GLY A 98 4.79 0.34 -2.44
CA GLY A 98 3.49 0.89 -2.15
C GLY A 98 2.67 1.33 -3.35
N TYR A 99 1.41 1.57 -3.05
CA TYR A 99 0.43 2.14 -3.97
C TYR A 99 -0.35 3.23 -3.25
N VAL A 100 -0.76 4.24 -4.00
CA VAL A 100 -1.68 5.28 -3.53
C VAL A 100 -2.94 5.24 -4.35
N GLN A 101 -4.09 5.17 -3.69
CA GLN A 101 -5.38 5.40 -4.33
C GLN A 101 -5.93 6.76 -3.92
N VAL A 102 -6.37 7.55 -4.89
CA VAL A 102 -6.98 8.86 -4.68
C VAL A 102 -8.40 8.84 -5.24
N LYS A 103 -9.37 9.05 -4.36
CA LYS A 103 -10.78 9.21 -4.72
C LYS A 103 -11.06 10.67 -5.10
N GLN A 104 -11.45 10.86 -6.35
CA GLN A 104 -12.02 12.10 -6.87
C GLN A 104 -13.48 11.83 -7.24
N LYS A 105 -14.33 12.87 -7.24
CA LYS A 105 -15.80 12.81 -7.46
C LYS A 105 -16.37 11.42 -7.83
N ASP A 106 -16.15 11.00 -9.08
CA ASP A 106 -16.71 9.77 -9.66
C ASP A 106 -15.64 8.76 -10.08
N SER A 107 -14.39 8.88 -9.59
CA SER A 107 -13.27 8.05 -10.03
C SER A 107 -12.23 7.84 -8.94
N VAL A 108 -11.66 6.64 -8.91
CA VAL A 108 -10.52 6.30 -8.05
C VAL A 108 -9.30 6.10 -8.95
N TYR A 109 -8.24 6.86 -8.68
CA TYR A 109 -6.98 6.76 -9.39
C TYR A 109 -5.96 6.00 -8.56
N THR A 110 -5.32 4.99 -9.14
CA THR A 110 -4.27 4.20 -8.50
C THR A 110 -2.91 4.61 -9.06
N TYR A 111 -1.95 4.89 -8.18
CA TYR A 111 -0.57 5.23 -8.52
C TYR A 111 0.37 4.25 -7.84
N ARG A 112 1.21 3.56 -8.62
CA ARG A 112 2.32 2.77 -8.07
C ARG A 112 3.42 3.70 -7.58
N LEU A 113 3.93 3.44 -6.38
CA LEU A 113 5.07 4.14 -5.82
C LEU A 113 6.37 3.43 -6.18
N SER A 114 7.25 4.14 -6.88
CA SER A 114 8.58 3.68 -7.25
C SER A 114 9.59 4.31 -6.29
N ASP A 115 10.16 3.47 -5.43
CA ASP A 115 11.16 3.91 -4.47
C ASP A 115 12.43 4.39 -5.18
N LYS A 116 12.84 5.61 -4.82
CA LYS A 116 14.08 6.27 -5.27
C LYS A 116 14.78 6.95 -4.09
N SER A 117 14.50 6.53 -2.86
CA SER A 117 15.06 7.08 -1.61
C SER A 117 16.58 7.27 -1.68
N ASP A 118 17.33 6.26 -2.14
CA ASP A 118 18.79 6.31 -2.29
C ASP A 118 19.30 7.37 -3.28
N LEU A 119 18.46 7.79 -4.24
CA LEU A 119 18.81 8.80 -5.24
C LEU A 119 18.39 10.22 -4.83
N ILE A 120 17.58 10.35 -3.77
CA ILE A 120 17.05 11.63 -3.33
C ILE A 120 18.05 12.31 -2.39
N LYS A 121 18.77 13.29 -2.93
CA LYS A 121 19.64 14.18 -2.14
C LYS A 121 18.80 15.21 -1.38
N LYS A 122 19.07 15.39 -0.09
CA LYS A 122 18.38 16.34 0.81
C LYS A 122 16.85 16.14 0.77
N PRO A 123 16.35 14.96 1.18
CA PRO A 123 14.94 14.61 1.09
C PRO A 123 14.01 15.63 1.75
N GLU A 124 14.47 16.31 2.81
CA GLU A 124 13.73 17.33 3.54
C GLU A 124 13.42 18.60 2.72
N ARG A 125 14.07 18.79 1.58
CA ARG A 125 13.84 19.93 0.66
C ARG A 125 13.33 19.49 -0.71
N LYS A 126 13.08 18.19 -0.93
CA LYS A 126 12.76 17.66 -2.24
C LYS A 126 11.25 17.49 -2.41
N ILE A 127 10.74 17.96 -3.56
CA ILE A 127 9.41 17.60 -4.03
C ILE A 127 9.55 16.34 -4.89
N THR A 128 8.81 15.29 -4.53
CA THR A 128 8.80 13.99 -5.20
C THR A 128 7.49 13.73 -5.91
N THR A 129 7.47 12.70 -6.75
CA THR A 129 6.28 12.16 -7.42
C THR A 129 6.17 10.67 -7.10
N HIS A 130 5.07 10.03 -7.51
CA HIS A 130 4.92 8.58 -7.34
C HIS A 130 6.05 7.79 -8.04
N ASN A 131 6.65 8.31 -9.13
CA ASN A 131 7.79 7.69 -9.82
C ASN A 131 9.16 7.97 -9.17
N SER A 132 9.20 8.83 -8.16
CA SER A 132 10.39 9.23 -7.41
C SER A 132 10.11 9.27 -5.92
N TRP A 133 9.35 8.27 -5.46
CA TRP A 133 8.84 8.21 -4.10
C TRP A 133 9.99 7.94 -3.12
N TYR A 134 9.92 8.57 -1.95
CA TYR A 134 10.85 8.29 -0.86
C TYR A 134 10.32 7.09 -0.08
N GLY A 135 10.88 5.90 -0.31
CA GLY A 135 10.48 4.67 0.34
C GLY A 135 10.59 4.74 1.87
N ALA A 136 9.47 4.43 2.54
CA ALA A 136 9.38 4.30 3.98
C ALA A 136 8.14 3.45 4.32
N LEU A 137 8.01 3.06 5.60
CA LEU A 137 6.78 2.52 6.15
C LEU A 137 5.96 3.64 6.80
N TYR A 138 4.90 4.10 6.13
CA TYR A 138 4.00 5.11 6.69
C TYR A 138 3.06 4.51 7.72
N TYR A 139 2.76 5.29 8.76
CA TYR A 139 1.85 4.90 9.83
C TYR A 139 0.76 5.93 10.15
N ASP A 140 0.83 7.15 9.62
CA ASP A 140 -0.20 8.18 9.86
C ASP A 140 -0.37 9.14 8.67
N ILE A 141 -1.59 9.68 8.53
CA ILE A 141 -2.00 10.63 7.50
C ILE A 141 -2.72 11.81 8.15
N ILE A 142 -2.09 12.98 8.12
CA ILE A 142 -2.63 14.21 8.71
C ILE A 142 -3.05 15.17 7.58
N PRO A 143 -4.35 15.41 7.36
CA PRO A 143 -4.81 16.37 6.36
C PRO A 143 -4.58 17.80 6.86
N VAL A 144 -3.94 18.62 6.03
CA VAL A 144 -3.70 20.04 6.33
C VAL A 144 -4.23 20.92 5.20
N LYS A 145 -4.68 22.12 5.53
CA LYS A 145 -5.18 23.10 4.55
C LYS A 145 -4.23 24.29 4.51
N HIS A 146 -3.69 24.58 3.34
CA HIS A 146 -2.84 25.75 3.12
C HIS A 146 -3.25 26.46 1.82
N ARG A 147 -3.47 27.78 1.89
CA ARG A 147 -3.87 28.62 0.74
C ARG A 147 -4.97 27.99 -0.13
N ARG A 148 -6.06 27.54 0.51
CA ARG A 148 -7.24 26.88 -0.10
C ARG A 148 -6.96 25.51 -0.74
N LYS A 149 -5.72 25.03 -0.76
CA LYS A 149 -5.37 23.67 -1.19
C LYS A 149 -5.31 22.74 0.01
N LYS A 150 -5.76 21.50 -0.18
CA LYS A 150 -5.63 20.42 0.79
C LYS A 150 -4.33 19.67 0.49
N TYR A 151 -3.58 19.39 1.54
CA TYR A 151 -2.38 18.57 1.52
C TYR A 151 -2.54 17.47 2.55
N TYR A 152 -1.77 16.40 2.40
CA TYR A 152 -1.67 15.32 3.37
C TYR A 152 -0.21 15.24 3.82
N VAL A 153 0.01 15.32 5.13
CA VAL A 153 1.30 15.04 5.75
C VAL A 153 1.31 13.55 6.09
N LEU A 154 2.36 12.86 5.67
CA LEU A 154 2.55 11.44 5.95
C LEU A 154 3.64 11.30 7.00
N LEU A 155 3.37 10.56 8.07
CA LEU A 155 4.38 10.19 9.04
C LEU A 155 4.90 8.80 8.73
N GLY A 156 6.22 8.67 8.65
CA GLY A 156 6.92 7.49 8.18
C GLY A 156 7.96 6.97 9.15
N TRP A 157 8.21 5.67 9.06
CA TRP A 157 9.34 5.01 9.67
C TRP A 157 10.24 4.48 8.55
N ASP A 158 11.51 4.88 8.59
CA ASP A 158 12.54 4.35 7.70
C ASP A 158 13.56 3.57 8.55
N GLY A 159 13.67 2.29 8.26
CA GLY A 159 14.54 1.33 8.95
C GLY A 159 16.02 1.39 8.57
N ASN A 160 16.46 2.44 7.89
CA ASN A 160 17.75 2.50 7.20
C ASN A 160 18.98 2.01 8.03
N ASN A 161 19.51 0.85 7.63
CA ASN A 161 20.70 0.10 8.06
C ASN A 161 20.81 -0.27 9.56
N LEU A 162 21.55 -1.35 9.86
CA LEU A 162 21.83 -1.99 11.17
C LEU A 162 22.24 -1.03 12.32
N THR A 163 22.43 0.26 12.05
CA THR A 163 22.90 1.28 12.99
C THR A 163 22.00 2.53 13.11
N THR A 164 20.94 2.72 12.29
CA THR A 164 20.06 3.90 12.43
C THR A 164 18.57 3.61 12.24
N LYS A 165 17.73 4.19 13.10
CA LYS A 165 16.26 4.26 12.91
C LYS A 165 15.89 5.72 12.71
N LYS A 166 15.16 6.05 11.63
CA LYS A 166 14.66 7.42 11.41
C LYS A 166 13.13 7.41 11.47
N LYS A 167 12.58 8.26 12.34
CA LYS A 167 11.18 8.70 12.26
C LYS A 167 11.16 9.93 11.37
N ILE A 168 10.28 9.93 10.37
CA ILE A 168 10.15 10.97 9.35
C ILE A 168 8.74 11.54 9.41
#